data_AF-A0A4R3J6P2-F1
#
_entry.id   AF-A0A4R3J6P2-F1
#
_cell.length_a   1.000
_cell.length_b   1.000
_cell.length_c   1.000
_cell.angle_alpha   90.00
_cell.angle_beta   90.00
_cell.angle_gamma   90.00
#
_symmetry.space_group_name_H-M   'P 1'
#
loop_
_entity.id
_entity.type
_entity.pdbx_description
1 polymer ?
#
loop_
_entity_poly.entity_id
_entity_poly.type
_entity_poly.pdbx_seq_one_letter_code
_entity_poly.pdbx_strand_id
1 'polypeptide(L)'
;MKKTTFKISSSVQEMENIIIKRMGIPRTVFHRWAIEYYLKYDRTIHPNLRIKTKKDPEYVIRDATEQIYLDEKNEEALLDIAEKYYGKRKNIGTVLFQAMLTYCTVQAPIVLGETAVRQMIGYEEKLEDKIWS
;
A
#
# COMPACT_ATOMS: atom_id res chain seq x y z
N MET A 1 2.57 -19.85 -9.50
CA MET A 1 2.07 -18.51 -9.10
C MET A 1 0.56 -18.56 -8.99
N LYS A 2 0.02 -18.26 -7.81
CA LYS A 2 -1.41 -18.24 -7.53
C LYS A 2 -1.94 -16.83 -7.73
N LYS A 3 -3.06 -16.70 -8.44
CA LYS A 3 -3.77 -15.42 -8.60
C LYS A 3 -4.73 -15.22 -7.43
N THR A 4 -4.74 -14.03 -6.84
CA THR A 4 -5.67 -13.68 -5.75
C THR A 4 -6.18 -12.25 -5.90
N THR A 5 -7.26 -11.93 -5.20
CA THR A 5 -7.84 -10.60 -5.14
C THR A 5 -7.90 -10.10 -3.70
N PHE A 6 -7.81 -8.79 -3.51
CA PHE A 6 -7.95 -8.17 -2.20
C PHE A 6 -8.53 -6.76 -2.32
N LYS A 7 -9.06 -6.24 -1.21
CA LYS A 7 -9.67 -4.91 -1.14
C LYS A 7 -8.66 -3.89 -0.64
N ILE A 8 -8.58 -2.75 -1.34
CA ILE A 8 -7.75 -1.59 -0.99
C ILE A 8 -8.57 -0.30 -1.08
N SER A 9 -8.05 0.80 -0.56
CA SER A 9 -8.64 2.13 -0.78
C SER A 9 -8.44 2.57 -2.22
N SER A 10 -9.46 3.20 -2.83
CA SER A 10 -9.36 3.77 -4.18
C SER A 10 -8.18 4.73 -4.33
N SER A 11 -7.89 5.55 -3.32
CA SER A 11 -6.74 6.49 -3.33
C SER A 11 -5.38 5.79 -3.46
N VAL A 12 -5.21 4.62 -2.83
CA VAL A 12 -3.97 3.83 -2.96
C VAL A 12 -3.86 3.21 -4.35
N GLN A 13 -4.98 2.73 -4.89
CA GLN A 13 -5.02 2.21 -6.27
C GLN A 13 -4.69 3.30 -7.30
N GLU A 14 -5.20 4.51 -7.11
CA GLU A 14 -4.91 5.67 -7.96
C GLU A 14 -3.43 6.04 -7.88
N MET A 15 -2.86 6.14 -6.68
CA MET A 15 -1.45 6.42 -6.48
C MET A 15 -0.57 5.35 -7.15
N GLU A 16 -0.89 4.07 -6.97
CA GLU A 16 -0.24 2.95 -7.65
C GLU A 16 -0.25 3.14 -9.18
N ASN A 17 -1.42 3.44 -9.75
CA ASN A 17 -1.58 3.60 -11.20
C ASN A 17 -0.70 4.74 -11.75
N ILE A 18 -0.63 5.86 -11.02
CA ILE A 18 0.19 7.02 -11.39
C ILE A 18 1.67 6.64 -11.36
N ILE A 19 2.12 5.97 -10.28
CA ILE A 19 3.52 5.55 -10.13
C ILE A 19 3.91 4.57 -11.23
N ILE A 20 3.11 3.51 -11.45
CA ILE A 20 3.34 2.52 -12.50
C ILE A 20 3.48 3.18 -13.86
N LYS A 21 2.56 4.09 -14.20
CA LYS A 21 2.58 4.82 -15.47
C LYS A 21 3.84 5.65 -15.62
N ARG A 22 4.29 6.32 -14.55
CA ARG A 22 5.48 7.17 -14.55
C ARG A 22 6.78 6.37 -14.64
N MET A 23 6.84 5.21 -13.99
CA MET A 23 7.99 4.29 -14.04
C MET A 23 8.06 3.51 -15.36
N GLY A 24 6.94 3.37 -16.09
CA GLY A 24 6.89 2.61 -17.34
C GLY A 24 7.05 1.10 -17.15
N ILE A 25 6.65 0.57 -16.00
CA ILE A 25 6.80 -0.86 -15.66
C ILE A 25 5.46 -1.61 -15.70
N PRO A 26 5.47 -2.94 -15.85
CA PRO A 26 4.25 -3.74 -15.68
C PRO A 26 3.76 -3.74 -14.23
N ARG A 27 2.43 -3.76 -14.04
CA ARG A 27 1.81 -3.85 -12.70
C ARG A 27 2.30 -5.05 -11.89
N THR A 28 2.47 -6.19 -12.53
CA THR A 28 2.97 -7.42 -11.87
C THR A 28 4.38 -7.25 -11.30
N VAL A 29 5.22 -6.44 -11.95
CA VAL A 29 6.56 -6.11 -11.45
C VAL A 29 6.45 -5.19 -10.23
N PHE A 30 5.60 -4.16 -10.30
CA PHE A 30 5.36 -3.25 -9.17
C PHE A 30 4.85 -4.01 -7.93
N HIS A 31 3.87 -4.89 -8.11
CA HIS A 31 3.31 -5.75 -7.07
C HIS A 31 4.36 -6.63 -6.40
N ARG A 32 5.22 -7.28 -7.21
CA ARG A 32 6.29 -8.11 -6.68
C ARG A 32 7.26 -7.28 -5.83
N TRP A 33 7.69 -6.12 -6.32
CA TRP A 33 8.56 -5.23 -5.58
C TRP A 33 7.93 -4.71 -4.29
N ALA A 34 6.63 -4.40 -4.31
CA ALA A 34 5.91 -3.98 -3.10
C ALA A 34 5.94 -5.07 -2.02
N ILE A 35 5.70 -6.33 -2.39
CA ILE A 35 5.77 -7.47 -1.47
C ILE A 35 7.20 -7.67 -0.98
N GLU A 36 8.19 -7.72 -1.87
CA GLU A 36 9.60 -7.92 -1.52
C GLU A 36 10.11 -6.82 -0.59
N TYR A 37 9.76 -5.56 -0.89
CA TYR A 37 10.11 -4.41 -0.08
C TYR A 37 9.51 -4.52 1.32
N TYR A 38 8.22 -4.83 1.41
CA TYR A 38 7.53 -5.04 2.69
C TYR A 38 8.23 -6.18 3.46
N LEU A 39 8.27 -7.40 2.91
CA LEU A 39 8.89 -8.55 3.59
C LEU A 39 10.34 -8.31 4.06
N LYS A 40 11.11 -7.48 3.34
CA LYS A 40 12.50 -7.14 3.69
C LYS A 40 12.62 -6.03 4.71
N TYR A 41 11.82 -4.96 4.61
CA TYR A 41 12.03 -3.72 5.36
C TYR A 41 10.90 -3.36 6.33
N ASP A 42 9.67 -3.79 6.07
CA ASP A 42 8.51 -3.51 6.93
C ASP A 42 7.61 -4.74 7.06
N ARG A 43 7.47 -5.27 8.27
CA ARG A 43 6.62 -6.44 8.54
C ARG A 43 5.51 -6.11 9.53
N THR A 44 5.10 -4.85 9.55
CA THR A 44 4.11 -4.31 10.48
C THR A 44 2.81 -3.93 9.77
N ILE A 45 1.70 -3.92 10.48
CA ILE A 45 0.40 -3.48 9.95
C ILE A 45 -0.07 -2.28 10.76
N HIS A 46 -0.39 -1.19 10.07
CA HIS A 46 -0.89 0.02 10.71
C HIS A 46 -2.18 -0.28 11.51
N PRO A 47 -2.32 0.20 12.76
CA PRO A 47 -3.48 -0.09 13.60
C PRO A 47 -4.83 0.15 12.92
N ASN A 48 -4.96 1.25 12.17
CA ASN A 48 -6.20 1.64 11.48
C ASN A 48 -6.62 0.64 10.42
N LEU A 49 -5.67 -0.03 9.75
CA LEU A 49 -5.99 -1.11 8.81
C LEU A 49 -6.59 -2.33 9.52
N ARG A 50 -6.43 -2.46 10.83
CA ARG A 50 -6.99 -3.59 11.60
C ARG A 50 -8.40 -3.31 12.13
N ILE A 51 -8.89 -2.07 12.03
CA ILE A 51 -10.23 -1.69 12.44
C ILE A 51 -11.26 -2.37 11.52
N LYS A 52 -12.30 -2.96 12.12
CA LYS A 52 -13.32 -3.76 11.40
C LYS A 52 -14.66 -3.06 11.26
N THR A 53 -14.93 -2.09 12.13
CA THR A 53 -16.22 -1.40 12.19
C THR A 53 -16.20 -0.17 11.29
N LYS A 54 -17.09 -0.11 10.31
CA LYS A 54 -17.22 1.04 9.40
C LYS A 54 -17.70 2.33 10.09
N LYS A 55 -18.25 2.22 11.30
CA LYS A 55 -18.73 3.37 12.08
C LYS A 55 -17.59 4.08 12.82
N ASP A 56 -16.43 3.45 12.91
CA ASP A 56 -15.27 4.04 13.55
C ASP A 56 -14.66 5.11 12.63
N PRO A 57 -14.43 6.32 13.12
CA PRO A 57 -13.90 7.41 12.30
C PRO A 57 -12.50 7.12 11.73
N GLU A 58 -11.74 6.23 12.35
CA GLU A 58 -10.41 5.82 11.87
C GLU A 58 -10.47 4.61 10.93
N TYR A 59 -11.66 4.09 10.63
CA TYR A 59 -11.84 2.97 9.71
C TYR A 59 -11.36 3.33 8.30
N VAL A 60 -10.40 2.56 7.80
CA VAL A 60 -9.91 2.72 6.43
C VAL A 60 -10.88 2.08 5.44
N ILE A 61 -11.47 2.91 4.58
CA ILE A 61 -12.37 2.48 3.50
C ILE A 61 -11.59 1.64 2.47
N ARG A 62 -12.15 0.49 2.09
CA ARG A 62 -11.57 -0.43 1.10
C ARG A 62 -12.59 -0.78 0.02
N ASP A 63 -12.79 0.16 -0.88
CA ASP A 63 -13.81 0.18 -1.93
C ASP A 63 -13.30 -0.30 -3.29
N ALA A 64 -11.98 -0.25 -3.53
CA ALA A 64 -11.34 -0.79 -4.72
C ALA A 64 -10.96 -2.28 -4.58
N THR A 65 -10.84 -2.97 -5.72
CA THR A 65 -10.39 -4.37 -5.79
C THR A 65 -9.11 -4.46 -6.59
N GLU A 66 -8.07 -5.06 -6.01
CA GLU A 66 -6.78 -5.28 -6.66
C GLU A 66 -6.57 -6.76 -6.94
N GLN A 67 -5.83 -7.08 -8.01
CA GLN A 67 -5.49 -8.46 -8.40
C GLN A 67 -3.98 -8.62 -8.40
N ILE A 68 -3.48 -9.66 -7.72
CA ILE A 68 -2.05 -9.91 -7.58
C ILE A 68 -1.72 -11.39 -7.80
N TYR A 69 -0.50 -11.64 -8.25
CA TYR A 69 0.05 -12.98 -8.34
C TYR A 69 1.06 -13.19 -7.21
N LEU A 70 0.91 -14.30 -6.48
CA LEU A 70 1.81 -14.70 -5.40
C LEU A 70 2.54 -15.99 -5.80
N ASP A 71 3.85 -16.00 -5.57
CA ASP A 71 4.58 -17.26 -5.44
C ASP A 71 4.41 -17.84 -4.03
N GLU A 72 4.67 -19.14 -3.89
CA GLU A 72 4.43 -19.90 -2.65
C GLU A 72 5.23 -19.32 -1.47
N LYS A 73 6.50 -18.98 -1.71
CA LYS A 73 7.39 -18.43 -0.68
C LYS A 73 6.88 -17.09 -0.13
N ASN A 74 6.47 -16.20 -1.02
CA ASN A 74 5.91 -14.90 -0.63
C ASN A 74 4.54 -15.07 0.04
N GLU A 75 3.70 -15.99 -0.44
CA GLU A 75 2.41 -16.30 0.19
C GLU A 75 2.59 -16.79 1.62
N GLU A 76 3.49 -17.74 1.87
CA GLU A 76 3.81 -18.24 3.22
C GLU A 76 4.29 -17.12 4.15
N ALA A 77 5.25 -16.30 3.69
CA ALA A 77 5.78 -15.21 4.50
C ALA A 77 4.71 -14.15 4.85
N LEU A 78 3.78 -13.87 3.93
CA LEU A 78 2.65 -12.96 4.17
C LEU A 78 1.61 -13.60 5.11
N LEU A 79 1.38 -14.92 5.02
CA LEU A 79 0.50 -15.65 5.92
C LEU A 79 1.02 -15.69 7.36
N ASP A 80 2.33 -15.80 7.56
CA ASP A 80 2.95 -15.71 8.89
C ASP A 80 2.72 -14.34 9.53
N ILE A 81 2.86 -13.27 8.74
CA ILE A 81 2.53 -11.92 9.20
C ILE A 81 1.02 -11.82 9.50
N ALA A 82 0.16 -12.34 8.65
CA ALA A 82 -1.28 -12.34 8.88
C ALA A 82 -1.65 -13.10 10.16
N GLU A 83 -1.00 -14.23 10.44
CA GLU A 83 -1.19 -15.02 11.65
C GLU A 83 -0.74 -14.27 12.90
N LYS A 84 0.41 -13.58 12.86
CA LYS A 84 0.88 -12.72 13.96
C LYS A 84 -0.16 -11.66 14.37
N TYR A 85 -0.86 -11.06 13.41
CA TYR A 85 -1.80 -9.96 13.68
C TYR A 85 -3.26 -10.40 13.85
N TYR A 86 -3.68 -11.51 13.25
CA TYR A 86 -5.09 -11.93 13.18
C TYR A 86 -5.34 -13.37 13.67
N GLY A 87 -4.29 -14.08 14.08
CA GLY A 87 -4.34 -15.49 14.47
C GLY A 87 -4.91 -16.38 13.36
N LYS A 88 -5.79 -17.31 13.75
CA LYS A 88 -6.39 -18.32 12.86
C LYS A 88 -7.17 -17.75 11.66
N ARG A 89 -7.55 -16.48 11.68
CA ARG A 89 -8.32 -15.85 10.57
C ARG A 89 -7.45 -15.42 9.38
N LYS A 90 -6.11 -15.58 9.46
CA LYS A 90 -5.09 -15.31 8.42
C LYS A 90 -5.57 -14.31 7.34
N ASN A 91 -5.75 -13.04 7.74
CA ASN A 91 -6.25 -11.98 6.84
C ASN A 91 -5.12 -11.45 5.93
N ILE A 92 -4.71 -12.28 4.95
CA ILE A 92 -3.67 -11.94 3.98
C ILE A 92 -4.00 -10.69 3.18
N GLY A 93 -5.29 -10.44 2.90
CA GLY A 93 -5.73 -9.25 2.14
C GLY A 93 -5.37 -7.94 2.82
N THR A 94 -5.34 -7.89 4.16
CA THR A 94 -4.88 -6.68 4.87
C THR A 94 -3.36 -6.54 4.85
N VAL A 95 -2.63 -7.65 4.88
CA VAL A 95 -1.16 -7.63 4.75
C VAL A 95 -0.76 -7.14 3.35
N LEU A 96 -1.44 -7.64 2.32
CA LEU A 96 -1.25 -7.19 0.94
C LEU A 96 -1.59 -5.71 0.78
N PHE A 97 -2.68 -5.25 1.39
CA PHE A 97 -3.01 -3.82 1.38
C PHE A 97 -1.92 -2.98 2.05
N GLN A 98 -1.42 -3.40 3.22
CA GLN A 98 -0.32 -2.71 3.88
C GLN A 98 0.95 -2.68 3.02
N ALA A 99 1.31 -3.79 2.37
CA ALA A 99 2.48 -3.84 1.48
C ALA A 99 2.34 -2.83 0.32
N MET A 100 1.18 -2.78 -0.32
CA MET A 100 0.89 -1.83 -1.40
C MET A 100 0.93 -0.38 -0.91
N LEU A 101 0.29 -0.08 0.23
CA LEU A 101 0.31 1.24 0.84
C LEU A 101 1.75 1.69 1.13
N THR A 102 2.52 0.85 1.82
CA THR A 102 3.91 1.12 2.20
C THR A 102 4.76 1.44 0.98
N TYR A 103 4.66 0.61 -0.06
CA TYR A 103 5.47 0.79 -1.26
C TYR A 103 5.04 2.02 -2.05
N CYS A 104 3.73 2.31 -2.17
CA CYS A 104 3.26 3.54 -2.80
C CYS A 104 3.76 4.78 -2.05
N THR A 105 3.71 4.80 -0.72
CA THR A 105 4.20 5.91 0.10
C THR A 105 5.70 6.15 -0.07
N VAL A 106 6.50 5.09 -0.20
CA VAL A 106 7.95 5.19 -0.43
C VAL A 106 8.26 5.64 -1.86
N GLN A 107 7.57 5.09 -2.86
CA GLN A 107 7.87 5.36 -4.26
C GLN A 107 7.30 6.68 -4.76
N ALA A 108 6.16 7.13 -4.24
CA ALA A 108 5.50 8.36 -4.67
C ALA A 108 6.45 9.58 -4.69
N PRO A 109 7.17 9.94 -3.59
CA PRO A 109 8.05 11.11 -3.61
C PRO A 109 9.25 10.93 -4.55
N ILE A 110 9.76 9.69 -4.70
CA ILE A 110 10.90 9.39 -5.57
C ILE A 110 10.51 9.55 -7.05
N VAL A 111 9.32 9.10 -7.42
CA VAL A 111 8.85 9.00 -8.81
C VAL A 111 8.13 10.27 -9.27
N LEU A 112 7.39 10.92 -8.37
CA LEU A 112 6.54 12.08 -8.67
C LEU A 112 7.14 13.40 -8.19
N GLY A 113 8.10 13.36 -7.26
CA GLY A 113 8.62 14.53 -6.55
C GLY A 113 7.77 14.90 -5.33
N GLU A 114 8.43 15.42 -4.28
CA GLU A 114 7.77 15.72 -3.00
C GLU A 114 6.61 16.73 -3.14
N THR A 115 6.80 17.78 -3.92
CA THR A 115 5.78 18.82 -4.14
C THR A 115 4.49 18.24 -4.75
N ALA A 116 4.62 17.37 -5.75
CA ALA A 116 3.47 16.74 -6.38
C ALA A 116 2.72 15.82 -5.40
N VAL A 117 3.45 15.07 -4.57
CA VAL A 117 2.83 14.23 -3.53
C VAL A 117 2.11 15.07 -2.49
N ARG A 118 2.70 16.18 -2.02
CA ARG A 118 2.08 17.11 -1.07
C ARG A 118 0.76 17.67 -1.61
N GLN A 119 0.72 18.06 -2.88
CA GLN A 119 -0.51 18.52 -3.53
C GLN A 119 -1.57 17.41 -3.60
N MET A 120 -1.17 16.17 -3.93
CA MET A 120 -2.09 15.01 -3.99
C MET A 120 -2.71 14.67 -2.64
N ILE A 121 -1.97 14.82 -1.54
CA ILE A 121 -2.48 14.56 -0.18
C ILE A 121 -3.19 15.77 0.44
N GLY A 122 -3.39 16.85 -0.32
CA GLY A 122 -4.07 18.06 0.15
C GLY A 122 -3.26 18.88 1.15
N TYR A 123 -1.93 18.77 1.13
CA TYR A 123 -1.05 19.61 1.94
C TYR A 123 -0.88 20.97 1.25
N GLU A 124 -1.43 22.03 1.87
CA GLU A 124 -1.16 23.41 1.45
C GLU A 124 0.23 23.81 1.93
N GLU A 125 1.15 24.11 1.00
CA GLU A 125 2.43 24.74 1.33
C GLU A 125 2.18 26.07 2.04
N LYS A 126 2.72 26.23 3.26
CA LYS A 126 2.65 27.51 3.96
C LYS A 126 3.52 28.52 3.21
N LEU A 127 3.14 29.80 3.28
CA LEU A 127 3.90 30.89 2.65
C LEU A 127 5.38 30.90 3.10
N GLU A 128 5.64 30.48 4.32
CA GLU A 128 6.98 30.33 4.92
C GLU A 128 7.84 29.29 4.20
N ASP A 129 7.25 28.19 3.70
CA ASP A 129 7.97 27.13 2.98
C ASP A 129 8.45 27.60 1.60
N LYS A 130 7.80 28.62 1.02
CA LYS A 130 8.15 29.22 -0.28
C LYS A 130 9.26 30.28 -0.22
N ILE A 131 9.56 30.81 0.96
CA ILE A 131 10.57 31.87 1.12
C ILE A 131 11.99 31.28 1.12
N TRP A 132 12.13 29.98 1.42
CA TRP A 132 13.42 29.32 1.59
C TRP A 132 13.71 28.22 0.55
N SER A 133 12.82 28.01 -0.44
CA SER A 133 13.00 27.11 -1.59
C SER A 133 13.52 27.84 -2.82
#